data_AF-A0A2E7FNW3-F1
#
_entry.id   AF-A0A2E7FNW3-F1
#
_cell.length_a   1.000
_cell.length_b   1.000
_cell.length_c   1.000
_cell.angle_alpha   90.00
_cell.angle_beta   90.00
_cell.angle_gamma   90.00
#
_symmetry.space_group_name_H-M   'P 1'
#
loop_
_entity.id
_entity.type
_entity.pdbx_description
1 polymer ?
#
loop_
_entity_poly.entity_id
_entity_poly.type
_entity_poly.pdbx_seq_one_letter_code
_entity_poly.pdbx_strand_id
1 'polypeptide(L)'
;MDMKYALDFEKPLRGLIKQLDALHQLSEENHIDVSIEISAIEAKIEQTKRSIYSNLSSWQRVQLARHPLRPYSLDYVNSIFEGFRE
;
A
#
# COMPACT_ATOMS: atom_id res chain seq x y z
N MET A 1 1.92 -3.96 -0.75
CA MET A 1 2.39 -2.62 -1.15
C MET A 1 3.87 -2.77 -1.43
N ASP A 2 4.30 -2.64 -2.68
CA ASP A 2 5.69 -2.94 -3.03
C ASP A 2 6.65 -1.89 -2.46
N MET A 3 7.42 -2.27 -1.43
CA MET A 3 8.43 -1.41 -0.83
C MET A 3 9.53 -1.00 -1.83
N LYS A 4 9.65 -1.69 -2.96
CA LYS A 4 10.64 -1.44 -4.01
C LYS A 4 10.41 -0.13 -4.77
N TYR A 5 9.16 0.32 -4.93
CA TYR A 5 8.82 1.52 -5.71
C TYR A 5 8.14 2.60 -4.86
N ALA A 6 8.37 2.57 -3.55
CA ALA A 6 7.65 3.40 -2.61
C ALA A 6 7.98 4.90 -2.81
N LEU A 7 6.94 5.73 -2.87
CA LEU A 7 7.07 7.16 -3.09
C LEU A 7 7.39 7.91 -1.78
N ASP A 8 8.00 9.09 -1.88
CA ASP A 8 8.43 9.84 -0.69
C ASP A 8 7.27 10.22 0.23
N PHE A 9 6.13 10.59 -0.35
CA PHE A 9 4.94 10.96 0.41
C PHE A 9 4.26 9.77 1.13
N GLU A 10 4.67 8.54 0.82
CA GLU A 10 4.20 7.33 1.48
C GLU A 10 5.05 6.95 2.70
N LYS A 11 6.09 7.73 3.03
CA LYS A 11 6.95 7.51 4.21
C LYS A 11 6.17 7.25 5.51
N PRO A 12 5.10 8.01 5.86
CA PRO A 12 4.34 7.74 7.08
C PRO A 12 3.68 6.36 7.07
N LEU A 13 3.11 5.97 5.93
CA LEU A 13 2.46 4.66 5.74
C LEU A 13 3.48 3.52 5.84
N ARG A 14 4.67 3.70 5.26
CA ARG A 14 5.77 2.73 5.34
C ARG A 14 6.24 2.50 6.79
N GLY A 15 6.27 3.56 7.59
CA GLY A 15 6.59 3.46 9.02
C GLY A 15 5.58 2.56 9.76
N LEU A 16 4.30 2.75 9.50
CA LEU A 16 3.23 1.94 10.10
C LEU A 16 3.26 0.49 9.65
N ILE A 17 3.50 0.22 8.36
CA ILE A 17 3.63 -1.16 7.84
C ILE A 17 4.80 -1.88 8.52
N LYS A 18 5.97 -1.22 8.65
CA LYS A 18 7.10 -1.80 9.38
C LYS A 18 6.79 -2.10 10.84
N GLN A 19 5.99 -1.26 11.49
CA GLN A 19 5.54 -1.51 12.87
C GLN A 19 4.58 -2.70 12.93
N LEU A 20 3.68 -2.83 11.96
CA LEU A 20 2.78 -3.98 11.84
C LEU A 20 3.58 -5.28 11.66
N ASP A 21 4.55 -5.28 10.73
CA ASP A 21 5.43 -6.43 10.47
C ASP A 21 6.20 -6.85 11.75
N ALA A 22 6.70 -5.87 12.51
CA ALA A 22 7.39 -6.12 13.78
C ALA A 22 6.45 -6.70 14.86
N LEU A 23 5.17 -6.28 14.91
CA LEU A 23 4.19 -6.85 15.83
C LEU A 23 3.87 -8.31 15.47
N HIS A 24 3.70 -8.61 14.17
CA HIS A 24 3.52 -10.00 13.72
C HIS A 24 4.70 -10.86 14.11
N GLN A 25 5.92 -10.39 13.86
CA GLN A 25 7.14 -11.11 14.22
C GLN A 25 7.25 -11.34 15.73
N LEU A 26 6.92 -10.33 16.56
CA LEU A 26 6.92 -10.46 18.01
C LEU A 26 5.90 -11.50 18.50
N SER A 27 4.72 -11.54 17.89
CA SER A 27 3.66 -12.50 18.20
C SER A 27 4.11 -13.93 17.89
N GLU A 28 4.75 -14.14 16.74
CA GLU A 28 5.27 -15.44 16.31
C GLU A 28 6.43 -15.91 17.19
N GLU A 29 7.38 -15.02 17.52
CA GLU A 29 8.58 -15.37 18.28
C GLU A 29 8.32 -15.63 19.76
N ASN A 30 7.41 -14.85 20.38
CA ASN A 30 7.20 -14.88 21.83
C ASN A 30 5.86 -15.53 22.23
N HIS A 31 5.05 -15.96 21.25
CA HIS A 31 3.70 -16.49 21.46
C HIS A 31 2.82 -15.57 22.32
N ILE A 32 3.04 -14.25 22.20
CA ILE A 32 2.26 -13.22 22.90
C ILE A 32 1.09 -12.80 22.01
N ASP A 33 -0.09 -12.68 22.63
CA ASP A 33 -1.24 -12.10 21.97
C ASP A 33 -1.08 -10.58 21.87
N VAL A 34 -0.97 -10.10 20.63
CA VAL A 34 -0.90 -8.68 20.26
C VAL A 34 -2.01 -8.32 19.25
N SER A 35 -3.09 -9.11 19.23
CA SER A 35 -4.17 -8.96 18.24
C SER A 35 -4.85 -7.60 18.30
N ILE A 36 -4.92 -6.99 19.49
CA ILE A 36 -5.51 -5.66 19.70
C ILE A 36 -4.62 -4.58 19.06
N GLU A 37 -3.30 -4.66 19.28
CA GLU A 37 -2.30 -3.75 18.74
C GLU A 37 -2.21 -3.86 17.22
N ILE A 38 -2.24 -5.09 16.68
CA ILE A 38 -2.31 -5.35 15.24
C ILE A 38 -3.53 -4.65 14.65
N SER A 39 -4.73 -4.90 15.21
CA SER A 39 -5.98 -4.31 14.73
C SER A 39 -5.93 -2.77 14.78
N ALA A 40 -5.35 -2.19 15.83
CA ALA A 40 -5.19 -0.75 15.97
C ALA A 40 -4.21 -0.16 14.94
N ILE A 41 -3.09 -0.84 14.65
CA ILE A 41 -2.15 -0.41 13.63
C ILE A 41 -2.76 -0.53 12.23
N GLU A 42 -3.47 -1.62 11.91
CA GLU A 42 -4.15 -1.79 10.63
C GLU A 42 -5.18 -0.67 10.36
N ALA A 43 -5.98 -0.33 11.37
CA ALA A 43 -6.92 0.79 11.28
C ALA A 43 -6.20 2.13 11.01
N LYS A 44 -5.05 2.34 11.67
CA LYS A 44 -4.23 3.54 11.48
C LYS A 44 -3.58 3.58 10.10
N ILE A 45 -3.15 2.44 9.56
CA ILE A 45 -2.62 2.29 8.20
C ILE A 45 -3.70 2.71 7.19
N GLU A 46 -4.91 2.17 7.30
CA GLU A 46 -5.99 2.48 6.37
C GLU A 46 -6.43 3.95 6.45
N GLN A 47 -6.51 4.53 7.66
CA GLN A 47 -6.79 5.95 7.83
C GLN A 47 -5.71 6.84 7.20
N THR A 48 -4.43 6.52 7.46
CA THR A 48 -3.28 7.27 6.93
C THR A 48 -3.21 7.18 5.42
N LYS A 49 -3.40 5.97 4.88
CA LYS A 49 -3.47 5.70 3.44
C LYS A 49 -4.55 6.54 2.77
N ARG A 50 -5.78 6.52 3.29
CA ARG A 50 -6.89 7.34 2.77
C ARG A 50 -6.53 8.82 2.78
N SER A 51 -6.01 9.33 3.90
CA SER A 51 -5.63 10.74 4.04
C SER A 51 -4.56 11.17 3.04
N ILE A 52 -3.54 10.34 2.80
CA ILE A 52 -2.48 10.62 1.83
C ILE A 52 -3.05 10.66 0.41
N TYR A 53 -3.73 9.61 -0.02
CA TYR A 53 -4.20 9.52 -1.41
C TYR A 53 -5.38 10.45 -1.72
N SER A 54 -6.14 10.90 -0.72
CA SER A 54 -7.18 11.93 -0.91
C SER A 54 -6.61 13.34 -1.07
N ASN A 55 -5.39 13.60 -0.57
CA ASN A 55 -4.81 14.95 -0.50
C ASN A 55 -3.49 15.06 -1.30
N LEU A 56 -3.41 14.38 -2.45
CA LEU A 56 -2.22 14.42 -3.30
C LEU A 56 -2.03 15.80 -3.94
N SER A 57 -0.84 16.36 -3.78
CA SER A 57 -0.38 17.52 -4.54
C SER A 57 -0.25 17.21 -6.03
N SER A 58 -0.23 18.24 -6.87
CA SER A 58 -0.10 18.07 -8.32
C SER A 58 1.14 17.25 -8.71
N TRP A 59 2.27 17.48 -8.02
CA TRP A 59 3.50 16.73 -8.27
C TRP A 59 3.39 15.27 -7.84
N GLN A 60 2.78 14.99 -6.68
CA GLN A 60 2.58 13.62 -6.19
C GLN A 60 1.69 12.81 -7.13
N ARG A 61 0.67 13.43 -7.74
CA ARG A 61 -0.14 12.78 -8.80
C ARG A 61 0.69 12.45 -10.04
N VAL A 62 1.60 13.33 -10.46
CA VAL A 62 2.52 13.05 -11.58
C VAL A 62 3.44 11.88 -11.25
N GLN A 63 3.96 11.80 -10.02
CA GLN A 63 4.77 10.67 -9.57
C GLN A 63 3.97 9.35 -9.65
N LEU A 64 2.72 9.36 -9.17
CA LEU A 64 1.83 8.19 -9.25
C LEU A 64 1.48 7.82 -10.70
N ALA A 65 1.31 8.82 -11.57
CA ALA A 65 1.07 8.60 -13.00
C ALA A 65 2.24 7.91 -13.71
N ARG A 66 3.46 8.07 -13.17
CA ARG A 66 4.69 7.47 -13.69
C ARG A 66 5.14 6.24 -12.88
N HIS A 67 4.26 5.71 -12.03
CA HIS A 67 4.60 4.56 -11.20
C HIS A 67 4.99 3.35 -12.08
N PRO A 68 6.10 2.63 -11.80
CA PRO A 68 6.58 1.53 -12.65
C PRO A 68 5.58 0.37 -12.80
N LEU A 69 4.72 0.18 -11.79
CA LEU A 69 3.66 -0.84 -11.79
C LEU A 69 2.29 -0.27 -12.17
N ARG A 70 2.23 0.91 -12.78
CA ARG A 70 0.96 1.45 -13.28
C ARG A 70 0.45 0.52 -14.40
N PRO A 71 -0.80 0.03 -14.33
CA PRO A 71 -1.35 -0.82 -15.40
C PRO A 71 -1.37 -0.08 -16.74
N TYR A 72 -0.90 -0.77 -17.76
CA TYR A 72 -0.91 -0.34 -19.16
C TYR A 72 -2.24 -0.70 -19.82
N SER A 73 -2.45 -0.20 -21.04
CA SER A 73 -3.70 -0.39 -21.79
C SER A 73 -4.13 -1.86 -21.86
N LEU A 74 -3.20 -2.77 -22.16
CA LEU A 74 -3.50 -4.20 -22.27
C LEU A 74 -3.86 -4.85 -20.93
N ASP A 75 -3.34 -4.35 -19.80
CA ASP A 75 -3.71 -4.86 -18.48
C ASP A 75 -5.20 -4.63 -18.20
N TYR A 76 -5.73 -3.47 -18.62
CA TYR A 76 -7.16 -3.20 -18.53
C TYR A 76 -7.96 -4.06 -19.50
N VAL A 77 -7.49 -4.21 -20.75
CA VAL A 77 -8.17 -5.05 -21.74
C VAL A 77 -8.30 -6.49 -21.24
N ASN A 78 -7.20 -7.06 -20.75
CA ASN A 78 -7.16 -8.43 -20.22
C ASN A 78 -7.98 -8.60 -18.93
N SER A 79 -8.21 -7.52 -18.17
CA SER A 79 -9.02 -7.56 -16.95
C SER A 79 -10.52 -7.43 -17.21
N ILE A 80 -10.91 -6.88 -18.36
CA ILE A 80 -12.31 -6.52 -18.67
C ILE A 80 -12.92 -7.42 -19.75
N PHE A 81 -12.12 -7.82 -20.75
CA PHE A 81 -12.60 -8.55 -21.92
C PHE A 81 -12.00 -9.95 -21.99
N GLU A 82 -12.82 -10.91 -22.41
CA GLU A 82 -12.37 -12.26 -22.76
C GLU A 82 -12.29 -12.40 -24.29
N GLY A 83 -11.23 -13.05 -24.79
CA GLY A 83 -11.08 -13.34 -26.22
C GLY A 83 -10.78 -12.12 -27.10
N PHE A 84 -10.26 -11.02 -26.54
CA PHE A 84 -9.84 -9.84 -27.30
C PHE A 84 -8.86 -10.20 -28.43
N ARG A 85 -9.11 -9.66 -29.62
CA ARG A 85 -8.23 -9.73 -30.79
C ARG A 85 -8.02 -8.32 -31.31
N GLU A 86 -6.75 -7.94 -31.51
CA GLU A 86 -6.33 -6.63 -32.05
C GLU A 86 -6.60 -6.51 -33.55
#